data_AF-A0A2T4VPP3-F1
#
_entry.id   AF-A0A2T4VPP3-F1
#
_cell.length_a   1.000
_cell.length_b   1.000
_cell.length_c   1.000
_cell.angle_alpha   90.00
_cell.angle_beta   90.00
_cell.angle_gamma   90.00
#
_symmetry.space_group_name_H-M   'P 1'
#
loop_
_entity.id
_entity.type
_entity.pdbx_description
1 polymer ?
#
loop_
_entity_poly.entity_id
_entity_poly.type
_entity_poly.pdbx_seq_one_letter_code
_entity_poly.pdbx_strand_id
1 'polypeptide(L)'
;MALPKHVDDAADRLHEAFARIEEARARPTSQESLREWLSALTDYAQALMDLHEFTNESVHEKLHVLAGLLNAEPLPEEPLRDLASRPQPPPGR
;
A
#
# COMPACT_ATOMS: atom_id res chain seq x y z
N MET A 1 -5.97 11.35 -14.85
CA MET A 1 -7.23 10.65 -14.54
C MET A 1 -7.32 10.51 -13.03
N ALA A 2 -8.52 10.55 -12.42
CA ALA A 2 -8.65 10.75 -10.98
C ALA A 2 -8.30 9.47 -10.19
N LEU A 3 -7.45 9.60 -9.16
CA LEU A 3 -7.01 8.55 -8.21
C LEU A 3 -8.12 7.56 -7.77
N PRO A 4 -9.38 7.99 -7.51
CA PRO A 4 -10.45 7.08 -7.10
C PRO A 4 -10.70 5.94 -8.10
N LYS A 5 -10.60 6.19 -9.40
CA LYS A 5 -10.80 5.15 -10.42
C LYS A 5 -9.73 4.07 -10.38
N HIS A 6 -8.48 4.44 -10.07
CA HIS A 6 -7.38 3.48 -9.97
C HIS A 6 -7.49 2.59 -8.73
N VAL A 7 -8.06 3.12 -7.64
CA VAL A 7 -8.38 2.34 -6.44
C VAL A 7 -9.51 1.35 -6.72
N ASP A 8 -10.58 1.79 -7.38
CA ASP A 8 -11.70 0.93 -7.77
C ASP A 8 -11.23 -0.20 -8.71
N ASP A 9 -10.46 0.14 -9.77
CA ASP A 9 -9.91 -0.84 -10.71
C ASP A 9 -8.94 -1.84 -10.03
N ALA A 10 -8.17 -1.41 -9.03
CA ALA A 10 -7.29 -2.29 -8.26
C ALA A 10 -8.10 -3.20 -7.31
N ALA A 11 -9.17 -2.69 -6.70
CA ALA A 11 -10.08 -3.46 -5.86
C ALA A 11 -10.85 -4.52 -6.66
N ASP A 12 -11.26 -4.22 -7.89
CA ASP A 12 -11.92 -5.19 -8.77
C ASP A 12 -10.95 -6.32 -9.17
N ARG A 13 -9.72 -5.97 -9.58
CA ARG A 13 -8.66 -6.95 -9.89
C ARG A 13 -8.33 -7.84 -8.69
N LEU A 14 -8.34 -7.28 -7.47
CA LEU A 14 -8.14 -8.04 -6.24
C LEU A 14 -9.25 -9.07 -6.01
N HIS A 15 -10.52 -8.69 -6.20
CA HIS A 15 -11.65 -9.60 -6.04
C HIS A 15 -11.65 -10.72 -7.07
N GLU A 16 -11.32 -10.40 -8.33
CA GLU A 16 -11.21 -11.38 -9.40
C GLU A 16 -10.10 -12.39 -9.13
N ALA A 17 -8.92 -11.92 -8.71
CA ALA A 17 -7.80 -12.79 -8.35
C ALA A 17 -8.16 -13.70 -7.16
N PHE A 18 -8.88 -13.18 -6.15
CA PHE A 18 -9.36 -13.97 -5.02
C PHE A 18 -10.35 -15.06 -5.45
N ALA A 19 -11.28 -14.75 -6.35
CA ALA A 19 -12.22 -15.74 -6.89
C ALA A 19 -11.47 -16.87 -7.61
N ARG A 20 -10.46 -16.54 -8.42
CA ARG A 20 -9.61 -17.52 -9.12
C ARG A 20 -8.79 -18.38 -8.16
N ILE A 21 -8.35 -17.83 -7.03
CA ILE A 21 -7.68 -18.60 -5.95
C ILE A 21 -8.63 -19.64 -5.37
N GLU A 22 -9.86 -19.25 -5.01
CA GLU A 22 -10.84 -20.18 -4.42
C GLU A 22 -11.27 -21.27 -5.42
N GLU A 23 -11.45 -20.90 -6.69
CA GLU A 23 -11.76 -21.87 -7.76
C GLU A 23 -10.62 -22.87 -7.98
N ALA A 24 -9.37 -22.40 -8.01
CA ALA A 24 -8.21 -23.28 -8.10
C ALA A 24 -8.08 -24.19 -6.86
N ARG A 25 -8.43 -23.69 -5.67
CA ARG A 25 -8.41 -24.46 -4.42
C ARG A 25 -9.50 -25.53 -4.34
N ALA A 26 -10.65 -25.29 -4.98
CA ALA A 26 -11.75 -26.24 -5.04
C ALA A 26 -11.48 -27.42 -5.99
N ARG A 27 -10.55 -27.26 -6.95
CA ARG A 27 -10.15 -28.33 -7.87
C ARG A 27 -9.23 -29.36 -7.20
N PRO A 28 -9.25 -30.62 -7.66
CA PRO A 28 -8.26 -31.61 -7.24
C PRO A 28 -6.83 -31.10 -7.49
N THR A 29 -5.92 -31.42 -6.57
CA THR A 29 -4.52 -31.01 -6.67
C THR A 29 -3.86 -31.68 -7.88
N SER A 30 -3.60 -30.88 -8.90
CA SER A 30 -2.89 -31.25 -10.12
C SER A 30 -1.82 -30.19 -10.40
N GLN A 31 -0.85 -30.49 -11.25
CA GLN A 31 0.17 -29.50 -11.62
C GLN A 31 -0.44 -28.26 -12.27
N GLU A 32 -1.53 -28.44 -13.01
CA GLU A 32 -2.26 -27.36 -13.68
C GLU A 32 -3.02 -26.49 -12.66
N SER A 33 -3.77 -27.10 -11.74
CA SER A 33 -4.49 -26.34 -10.71
C SER A 33 -3.53 -25.61 -9.77
N LEU A 34 -2.38 -26.20 -9.44
CA LEU A 34 -1.33 -25.53 -8.67
C LEU A 34 -0.72 -24.34 -9.42
N ARG A 35 -0.50 -24.47 -10.74
CA ARG A 35 0.03 -23.36 -11.55
C ARG A 35 -0.97 -22.21 -11.62
N GLU A 36 -2.24 -22.51 -11.83
CA GLU A 36 -3.30 -21.51 -11.85
C GLU A 36 -3.48 -20.82 -10.49
N TRP A 37 -3.39 -21.58 -9.40
CA TRP A 37 -3.41 -21.05 -8.04
C TRP A 37 -2.23 -20.10 -7.78
N LEU A 38 -1.01 -20.48 -8.18
CA LEU A 38 0.18 -19.62 -8.05
C LEU A 38 0.08 -18.35 -8.90
N SER A 39 -0.47 -18.45 -10.11
CA SER A 39 -0.72 -17.29 -10.96
C SER A 39 -1.71 -16.33 -10.30
N ALA A 40 -2.83 -16.83 -9.80
CA ALA A 40 -3.85 -16.02 -9.16
C ALA A 40 -3.35 -15.37 -7.85
N LEU A 41 -2.47 -16.05 -7.10
CA LEU A 41 -1.78 -15.45 -5.94
C LEU A 41 -0.85 -14.31 -6.33
N THR A 42 -0.17 -14.43 -7.48
CA THR A 42 0.71 -13.37 -7.99
C THR A 42 -0.13 -12.15 -8.40
N ASP A 43 -1.24 -12.39 -9.11
CA ASP A 43 -2.18 -11.34 -9.53
C ASP A 43 -2.79 -10.63 -8.30
N TYR A 44 -3.16 -11.38 -7.27
CA TYR A 44 -3.67 -10.85 -6.00
C TYR A 44 -2.64 -9.99 -5.26
N ALA A 45 -1.38 -10.43 -5.19
CA ALA A 45 -0.31 -9.67 -4.56
C ALA A 45 -0.02 -8.36 -5.31
N GLN A 46 -0.06 -8.39 -6.64
CA GLN A 46 0.11 -7.18 -7.46
C GLN A 46 -1.02 -6.17 -7.21
N ALA A 47 -2.28 -6.63 -7.21
CA ALA A 47 -3.41 -5.75 -6.93
C ALA A 47 -3.35 -5.12 -5.53
N LEU A 48 -2.85 -5.85 -4.52
CA LEU A 48 -2.60 -5.31 -3.18
C LEU A 48 -1.53 -4.21 -3.17
N MET A 49 -0.45 -4.37 -3.92
CA MET A 49 0.60 -3.35 -4.01
C MET A 49 0.06 -2.08 -4.66
N ASP A 50 -0.67 -2.21 -5.76
CA ASP A 50 -1.32 -1.08 -6.45
C ASP A 50 -2.26 -0.33 -5.49
N LEU A 51 -3.12 -1.05 -4.76
CA LEU A 51 -4.01 -0.49 -3.73
C LEU A 51 -3.24 0.28 -2.65
N HIS A 52 -2.13 -0.29 -2.17
CA HIS A 52 -1.30 0.35 -1.16
C HIS A 52 -0.65 1.64 -1.66
N GLU A 53 -0.11 1.62 -2.89
CA GLU A 53 0.50 2.78 -3.55
C GLU A 53 -0.50 3.93 -3.71
N PHE A 54 -1.66 3.67 -4.33
CA PHE A 54 -2.68 4.71 -4.53
C PHE A 54 -3.24 5.26 -3.21
N THR A 55 -3.36 4.41 -2.18
CA THR A 55 -3.82 4.87 -0.87
C THR A 55 -2.78 5.77 -0.21
N ASN A 56 -1.49 5.38 -0.25
CA ASN A 56 -0.42 6.17 0.31
C ASN A 56 -0.25 7.52 -0.40
N GLU A 57 -0.32 7.54 -1.74
CA GLU A 57 -0.31 8.78 -2.52
C GLU A 57 -1.44 9.71 -2.11
N SER A 58 -2.66 9.18 -1.95
CA SER A 58 -3.82 9.95 -1.51
C SER A 58 -3.65 10.53 -0.11
N VAL A 59 -3.09 9.75 0.83
CA VAL A 59 -2.81 10.21 2.19
C VAL A 59 -1.73 11.28 2.19
N HIS A 60 -0.65 11.10 1.43
CA HIS A 60 0.41 12.10 1.28
C HIS A 60 -0.13 13.42 0.71
N GLU A 61 -0.97 13.37 -0.32
CA GLU A 61 -1.58 14.56 -0.92
C GLU A 61 -2.47 15.30 0.10
N LYS A 62 -3.31 14.58 0.86
CA LYS A 62 -4.14 15.16 1.91
C LYS A 62 -3.31 15.78 3.04
N LEU A 63 -2.25 15.12 3.48
CA LEU A 63 -1.33 15.64 4.49
C LEU A 63 -0.61 16.90 4.00
N HIS A 64 -0.18 16.93 2.73
CA HIS A 64 0.46 18.09 2.14
C HIS A 64 -0.48 19.29 2.06
N VAL A 65 -1.73 19.07 1.63
CA VAL A 65 -2.78 20.12 1.64
C VAL A 65 -3.04 20.63 3.05
N LEU A 66 -3.16 19.74 4.05
CA LEU A 66 -3.34 20.14 5.45
C LEU A 66 -2.15 20.94 5.99
N ALA A 67 -0.91 20.53 5.68
CA ALA A 67 0.29 21.26 6.08
C ALA A 67 0.31 22.69 5.49
N GLY A 68 -0.05 22.81 4.20
CA GLY A 68 -0.18 24.11 3.54
C GLY A 68 -1.29 25.00 4.13
N LEU A 69 -2.44 24.42 4.50
CA LEU A 69 -3.55 25.15 5.14
C LEU A 69 -3.23 25.61 6.55
N LEU A 70 -2.41 24.84 7.27
CA LEU A 70 -2.02 25.14 8.65
C LEU A 70 -0.84 26.12 8.75
N ASN A 71 -0.27 26.58 7.61
CA ASN A 71 1.04 27.26 7.55
C ASN A 71 2.08 26.51 8.40
N ALA A 72 1.95 25.18 8.47
CA ALA A 72 2.93 24.36 9.14
C ALA A 72 4.22 24.49 8.34
N GLU A 73 5.32 24.89 9.00
CA GLU A 73 6.63 24.87 8.35
C GLU A 73 6.84 23.52 7.64
N PRO A 74 7.50 23.51 6.47
CA PRO A 74 7.76 22.28 5.75
C PRO A 74 8.33 21.25 6.71
N LEU A 75 7.67 20.08 6.79
CA LEU A 75 8.20 18.96 7.56
C LEU A 75 9.63 18.70 7.07
N PRO A 76 10.62 18.65 7.97
CA PRO A 76 12.00 18.51 7.57
C PRO A 76 12.14 17.24 6.72
N GLU A 77 12.64 17.38 5.50
CA GLU A 77 13.04 16.30 4.59
C GLU A 77 14.28 15.53 5.11
N GLU A 78 14.54 15.57 6.42
CA GLU A 78 15.61 14.81 7.01
C GLU A 78 15.18 13.35 7.11
N PRO A 79 15.99 12.39 6.62
CA PRO A 79 15.73 10.99 6.87
C PRO A 79 15.65 10.78 8.38
N LEU A 80 14.56 10.14 8.85
CA LEU A 80 14.28 9.84 10.26
C LEU A 80 15.42 9.16 11.04
N ARG A 81 16.51 8.78 10.36
CA ARG A 81 17.77 8.30 10.96
C ARG A 81 18.44 9.34 11.85
N ASP A 82 18.33 10.63 11.56
CA ASP A 82 19.10 11.66 12.30
C ASP A 82 18.39 12.16 13.58
N LEU A 83 17.08 11.94 13.69
CA LEU A 83 16.32 12.25 14.93
C LEU A 83 16.66 11.31 16.09
N ALA A 84 17.08 10.07 15.81
CA ALA A 84 17.57 9.13 16.82
C ALA A 84 18.95 9.53 17.40
N SER A 85 19.66 10.43 16.72
CA SER A 85 21.03 10.84 17.06
C SER A 85 21.09 12.11 17.91
N ARG A 86 19.94 12.76 18.20
CA ARG A 86 19.92 13.93 19.08
C ARG A 86 20.20 13.49 20.53
N PRO A 87 21.30 13.94 21.15
CA PRO A 87 21.55 13.64 22.55
C PRO A 87 20.45 14.28 23.40
N GLN A 88 19.74 13.45 24.16
CA GLN A 88 18.78 13.89 25.17
C GLN A 88 19.48 14.86 26.14
N PRO A 89 18.92 16.06 26.40
CA PRO A 89 19.48 16.94 27.42
C PRO A 89 19.40 16.25 28.79
N PRO A 90 20.42 16.39 29.65
CA PRO A 90 20.43 15.69 30.93
C PRO A 90 19.24 16.13 31.79
N PRO A 91 18.62 15.21 32.55
CA PRO A 91 17.54 15.57 33.45
C PRO A 91 18.06 16.56 34.49
N GLY A 92 17.46 17.75 34.50
CA GLY A 92 17.83 18.84 35.40
C GLY A 92 17.74 18.43 36.87
N ARG A 93 18.71 18.88 37.66
CA ARG A 93 18.64 18.95 39.12
C ARG A 93 18.40 20.38 39.54
#